data_AF-A0ABD0J9G9-F1
#
_entry.id   AF-A0ABD0J9G9-F1
#
_cell.length_a   1.000
_cell.length_b   1.000
_cell.length_c   1.000
_cell.angle_alpha   90.00
_cell.angle_beta   90.00
_cell.angle_gamma   90.00
#
_symmetry.space_group_name_H-M   'P 1'
#
loop_
_entity.id
_entity.type
_entity.pdbx_description
1 polymer ?
#
loop_
_entity_poly.entity_id
_entity_poly.type
_entity_poly.pdbx_seq_one_letter_code
_entity_poly.pdbx_strand_id
1 'polypeptide(L)'
;MTTTGGYITGYTDGSGRGLDYIAGQSPFDDASVLDIWRLIHQNCVTSVVVMSRVIEEGTLKCTQYWPDIGKAEYGPFKVTVIDQFTYAHFTERLLSVKLRRRRNTNVLLVRIFCFTGWPDRGIPQDPVPLLEMRNRVRKTHGTDPNPILVHCETGQAGPPSLSL
;
A
#
# COMPACT_ATOMS: atom_id res chain seq x y z
N MET A 1 -6.15 14.93 -13.46
CA MET A 1 -5.39 13.67 -13.47
C MET A 1 -3.93 14.04 -13.60
N THR A 2 -3.15 13.91 -12.53
CA THR A 2 -1.72 14.25 -12.54
C THR A 2 -0.96 12.94 -12.43
N THR A 3 -0.25 12.57 -13.49
CA THR A 3 0.61 11.38 -13.50
C THR A 3 1.98 11.81 -13.03
N THR A 4 2.45 11.25 -11.92
CA THR A 4 3.86 11.36 -11.51
C THR A 4 4.30 9.95 -11.13
N GLY A 5 5.29 9.41 -11.87
CA GLY A 5 5.93 8.13 -11.53
C GLY A 5 5.01 6.89 -11.52
N GLY A 6 4.11 6.72 -12.49
CA GLY A 6 3.27 5.51 -12.59
C GLY A 6 2.07 5.43 -11.63
N TYR A 7 1.83 6.47 -10.82
CA TYR A 7 0.64 6.60 -9.98
C TYR A 7 -0.41 7.49 -10.68
N ILE A 8 -1.65 6.99 -10.75
CA ILE A 8 -2.81 7.73 -11.24
C ILE A 8 -3.55 8.30 -10.03
N THR A 9 -3.58 9.63 -9.96
CA THR A 9 -4.35 10.36 -8.95
C THR A 9 -5.76 10.66 -9.49
N GLY A 10 -6.77 10.16 -8.78
CA GLY A 10 -8.17 10.54 -8.98
C GLY A 10 -9.04 9.46 -9.60
N TYR A 11 -9.53 8.56 -8.76
CA TYR A 11 -10.79 7.87 -8.97
C TYR A 11 -11.80 8.37 -7.92
N THR A 12 -12.96 8.83 -8.39
CA THR A 12 -14.08 9.25 -7.55
C THR A 12 -15.18 8.19 -7.66
N ASP A 13 -15.68 7.68 -6.55
CA ASP A 13 -16.71 6.64 -6.51
C ASP A 13 -18.13 7.18 -6.79
N GLY A 14 -18.25 8.47 -7.12
CA GLY A 14 -19.51 9.17 -7.37
C GLY A 14 -20.23 9.63 -6.09
N SER A 15 -19.64 9.48 -4.90
CA SER A 15 -20.23 9.90 -3.63
C SER A 15 -20.24 11.41 -3.37
N GLY A 16 -19.64 12.20 -4.28
CA GLY A 16 -19.57 13.66 -4.17
C GLY A 16 -18.57 14.17 -3.11
N ARG A 17 -17.75 13.27 -2.54
CA ARG A 17 -16.59 13.62 -1.71
C ARG A 17 -15.37 13.87 -2.61
N GLY A 18 -14.23 14.26 -2.04
CA GLY A 18 -13.02 14.58 -2.79
C GLY A 18 -12.42 13.38 -3.54
N LEU A 19 -11.09 13.31 -3.68
CA LEU A 19 -10.44 12.15 -4.29
C LEU A 19 -10.66 10.92 -3.38
N ASP A 20 -11.46 9.94 -3.81
CA ASP A 20 -11.77 8.75 -2.99
C ASP A 20 -10.65 7.70 -3.02
N TYR A 21 -9.97 7.57 -4.17
CA TYR A 21 -8.90 6.60 -4.35
C TYR A 21 -7.72 7.17 -5.15
N ILE A 22 -6.53 6.68 -4.80
CA ILE A 22 -5.31 6.77 -5.62
C ILE A 22 -4.95 5.35 -6.03
N ALA A 23 -4.81 5.11 -7.33
CA ALA A 23 -4.43 3.80 -7.85
C ALA A 23 -3.03 3.88 -8.48
N GLY A 24 -2.18 2.89 -8.23
CA GLY A 24 -0.85 2.88 -8.82
C GLY A 24 -0.17 1.52 -8.80
N GLN A 25 1.07 1.52 -9.25
CA GLN A 25 1.92 0.35 -9.29
C GLN A 25 2.56 0.08 -7.92
N SER A 26 2.94 -1.17 -7.68
CA SER A 26 3.82 -1.48 -6.55
C SER A 26 5.21 -0.86 -6.75
N PRO A 27 5.92 -0.53 -5.67
CA PRO A 27 7.30 -0.12 -5.78
C PRO A 27 8.15 -1.35 -6.14
N PHE A 28 9.21 -1.14 -6.88
CA PHE A 28 10.10 -2.19 -7.41
C PHE A 28 11.57 -1.93 -7.08
N ASP A 29 11.89 -0.78 -6.49
CA ASP A 29 13.22 -0.36 -6.06
C ASP A 29 13.14 0.69 -4.94
N ASP A 30 14.27 1.07 -4.37
CA ASP A 30 14.33 2.05 -3.27
C ASP A 30 13.79 3.43 -3.66
N ALA A 31 13.89 3.80 -4.94
CA ALA A 31 13.39 5.08 -5.45
C ALA A 31 11.86 5.12 -5.45
N SER A 32 11.22 4.09 -6.00
CA SER A 32 9.76 3.95 -6.02
C SER A 32 9.18 3.70 -4.63
N VAL A 33 9.90 3.03 -3.73
CA VAL A 33 9.57 2.95 -2.30
C VAL A 33 9.48 4.35 -1.68
N LEU A 34 10.47 5.21 -1.95
CA LEU A 34 10.46 6.57 -1.44
C LEU A 34 9.32 7.40 -2.03
N ASP A 35 8.97 7.19 -3.30
CA ASP A 35 7.85 7.87 -3.95
C ASP A 35 6.49 7.47 -3.37
N ILE A 36 6.29 6.20 -3.00
CA ILE A 36 5.09 5.79 -2.24
C ILE A 36 4.99 6.54 -0.91
N TRP A 37 6.07 6.61 -0.14
CA TRP A 37 6.01 7.31 1.15
C TRP A 37 5.77 8.82 0.99
N ARG A 38 6.31 9.43 -0.07
CA ARG A 38 5.99 10.82 -0.45
C ARG A 38 4.51 10.97 -0.78
N LEU A 39 3.96 10.08 -1.61
CA LEU A 39 2.56 10.09 -2.02
C LEU A 39 1.63 9.94 -0.81
N ILE A 40 1.89 8.95 0.05
CA ILE A 40 1.13 8.70 1.29
C ILE A 40 1.12 9.96 2.16
N HIS A 41 2.28 10.57 2.39
CA HIS A 41 2.38 11.73 3.24
C HIS A 41 1.78 13.01 2.61
N GLN A 42 1.97 13.23 1.31
CA GLN A 42 1.45 14.41 0.61
C GLN A 42 -0.07 14.43 0.52
N ASN A 43 -0.69 13.25 0.35
CA ASN A 43 -2.13 13.09 0.22
C ASN A 43 -2.81 12.67 1.54
N CYS A 44 -2.07 12.70 2.66
CA CYS A 44 -2.57 12.30 3.97
C CYS A 44 -3.25 10.91 3.97
N VAL A 45 -2.75 9.96 3.18
CA VAL A 45 -3.32 8.62 3.05
C VAL A 45 -3.19 7.90 4.39
N THR A 46 -4.31 7.48 4.96
CA THR A 46 -4.37 6.70 6.20
C THR A 46 -4.65 5.23 5.97
N SER A 47 -5.04 4.85 4.75
CA SER A 47 -5.41 3.48 4.37
C SER A 47 -4.77 3.11 3.03
N VAL A 48 -4.00 2.04 3.03
CA VAL A 48 -3.30 1.50 1.86
C VAL A 48 -3.72 0.05 1.66
N VAL A 49 -4.11 -0.30 0.45
CA VAL A 49 -4.50 -1.65 0.04
C VAL A 49 -3.44 -2.18 -0.94
N VAL A 50 -2.80 -3.28 -0.56
CA VAL A 50 -1.83 -4.01 -1.35
C VAL A 50 -2.50 -5.28 -1.85
N MET A 51 -2.71 -5.36 -3.16
CA MET A 51 -3.41 -6.47 -3.83
C MET A 51 -2.47 -7.55 -4.37
N SER A 52 -1.16 -7.43 -4.15
CA SER A 52 -0.14 -8.38 -4.63
C SER A 52 0.62 -9.02 -3.48
N ARG A 53 1.19 -10.20 -3.73
CA ARG A 53 2.25 -10.75 -2.88
C ARG A 53 3.58 -10.07 -3.20
N VAL A 54 4.48 -10.04 -2.21
CA VAL A 54 5.85 -9.54 -2.37
C VAL A 54 6.62 -10.39 -3.39
N ILE A 55 6.38 -11.70 -3.41
CA ILE A 55 6.96 -12.67 -4.35
C ILE A 55 5.83 -13.48 -4.98
N GLU A 56 5.84 -13.62 -6.31
CA GLU A 56 4.95 -14.51 -7.06
C GLU A 56 5.76 -15.30 -8.07
N GLU A 57 5.57 -16.62 -8.10
CA GLU A 57 6.32 -17.54 -8.97
C GLU A 57 7.86 -17.32 -8.93
N GLY A 58 8.41 -16.91 -7.78
CA GLY A 58 9.84 -16.63 -7.61
C GLY A 58 10.30 -15.25 -8.09
N THR A 59 9.39 -14.40 -8.57
CA THR A 59 9.68 -13.03 -9.00
C THR A 59 9.23 -12.02 -7.95
N LEU A 60 10.08 -11.03 -7.64
CA LEU A 60 9.72 -9.91 -6.77
C LEU A 60 8.70 -9.01 -7.48
N LYS A 61 7.45 -8.99 -6.99
CA LYS A 61 6.35 -8.20 -7.56
C LYS A 61 6.12 -6.88 -6.83
N CYS A 62 6.62 -6.77 -5.60
CA CYS A 62 6.54 -5.58 -4.78
C CYS A 62 7.75 -5.53 -3.86
N THR A 63 8.55 -4.47 -3.92
CA THR A 63 9.56 -4.18 -2.90
C THR A 63 8.84 -3.81 -1.62
N GLN A 64 9.09 -4.57 -0.54
CA GLN A 64 8.45 -4.30 0.74
C GLN A 64 8.89 -2.92 1.27
N TYR A 65 7.92 -2.02 1.45
CA TYR A 65 8.17 -0.65 1.90
C TYR A 65 7.73 -0.40 3.35
N TRP A 66 7.45 -1.44 4.11
CA TRP A 66 7.15 -1.38 5.55
C TRP A 66 8.05 -2.33 6.35
N PRO A 67 8.35 -2.03 7.62
CA PRO A 67 9.02 -2.97 8.51
C PRO A 67 8.08 -4.11 8.92
N ASP A 68 8.59 -5.33 9.05
CA ASP A 68 7.82 -6.43 9.63
C ASP A 68 7.61 -6.27 11.14
N ILE A 69 8.65 -5.80 11.84
CA ILE A 69 8.63 -5.55 13.29
C ILE A 69 9.44 -4.28 13.58
N GLY A 70 9.04 -3.53 14.60
CA GLY A 70 9.81 -2.40 15.10
C GLY A 70 9.76 -1.20 14.16
N LYS A 71 10.91 -0.73 13.68
CA LYS A 71 11.03 0.52 12.91
C LYS A 71 11.99 0.40 11.73
N ALA A 72 11.70 1.12 10.65
CA ALA A 72 12.56 1.29 9.49
C ALA A 72 12.57 2.76 9.03
N GLU A 73 13.57 3.12 8.24
CA GLU A 73 13.70 4.45 7.65
C GLU A 73 13.65 4.36 6.12
N TYR A 74 12.82 5.20 5.52
CA TYR A 74 12.69 5.32 4.07
C TYR A 74 12.91 6.80 3.71
N GLY A 75 14.13 7.15 3.31
CA GLY A 75 14.53 8.55 3.12
C GLY A 75 14.28 9.40 4.37
N PRO A 76 13.41 10.43 4.35
CA PRO A 76 13.12 11.26 5.51
C PRO A 76 12.03 10.69 6.44
N PHE A 77 11.40 9.56 6.06
CA PHE A 77 10.28 8.96 6.79
C PHE A 77 10.78 7.89 7.76
N LYS A 78 10.47 8.08 9.04
CA LYS A 78 10.63 7.06 10.07
C LYS A 78 9.29 6.35 10.26
N VAL A 79 9.27 5.07 9.94
CA VAL A 79 8.07 4.22 9.96
C VAL A 79 8.21 3.22 11.09
N THR A 80 7.17 3.04 11.90
CA THR A 80 7.17 2.13 13.04
C THR A 80 5.89 1.32 13.06
N VAL A 81 6.00 0.00 13.18
CA VAL A 81 4.84 -0.88 13.40
C VAL A 81 4.32 -0.65 14.80
N ILE A 82 3.05 -0.30 14.91
CA ILE A 82 2.34 -0.09 16.18
C ILE A 82 1.53 -1.34 16.52
N ASP A 83 0.87 -1.93 15.52
CA ASP A 83 0.05 -3.12 15.70
C ASP A 83 -0.05 -3.94 14.40
N GLN A 84 -0.37 -5.22 14.53
CA GLN A 84 -0.56 -6.13 13.40
C GLN A 84 -1.68 -7.13 13.69
N PHE A 85 -2.59 -7.28 12.72
CA PHE A 85 -3.67 -8.26 12.76
C PHE A 85 -3.55 -9.20 11.55
N THR A 86 -3.42 -10.49 11.82
CA THR A 86 -3.38 -11.52 10.78
C THR A 86 -4.74 -12.17 10.65
N TYR A 87 -5.28 -12.16 9.44
CA TYR A 87 -6.51 -12.86 9.05
C TYR A 87 -6.17 -14.01 8.10
N ALA A 88 -7.17 -14.82 7.74
CA ALA A 88 -6.96 -15.98 6.86
C ALA A 88 -6.38 -15.60 5.49
N HIS A 89 -6.82 -14.47 4.91
CA HIS A 89 -6.50 -14.09 3.53
C HIS A 89 -5.92 -12.68 3.38
N PHE A 90 -5.61 -12.00 4.49
CA PHE A 90 -4.92 -10.72 4.47
C PHE A 90 -4.28 -10.40 5.82
N THR A 91 -3.32 -9.48 5.80
CA THR A 91 -2.71 -8.92 7.01
C THR A 91 -2.98 -7.42 7.06
N GLU A 92 -3.39 -6.92 8.23
CA GLU A 92 -3.53 -5.50 8.53
C GLU A 92 -2.37 -5.05 9.43
N ARG A 93 -1.68 -3.97 9.07
CA ARG A 93 -0.61 -3.36 9.88
C ARG A 93 -0.95 -1.91 10.18
N LEU A 94 -0.89 -1.51 11.44
CA LEU A 94 -0.98 -0.10 11.84
C LEU A 94 0.43 0.46 12.01
N LEU A 95 0.75 1.51 11.25
CA LEU A 95 2.05 2.14 11.21
C LEU A 95 1.98 3.59 11.71
N SER A 96 2.98 4.00 12.48
CA SER A 96 3.27 5.40 12.81
C SER A 96 4.35 5.93 11.88
N VAL A 97 4.06 7.00 11.15
CA VAL A 97 4.97 7.66 10.21
C VAL A 97 5.33 9.05 10.72
N LYS A 98 6.64 9.34 10.86
CA LYS A 98 7.16 10.63 11.29
C LYS A 98 8.22 11.15 10.33
N LEU A 99 8.20 12.45 10.07
CA LEU A 99 9.20 13.10 9.21
C LEU A 99 10.40 13.59 10.05
N ARG A 100 11.62 13.12 9.73
CA ARG A 100 12.82 13.38 10.55
C ARG A 100 13.24 14.85 10.63
N ARG A 101 13.00 15.63 9.56
CA ARG A 101 13.58 16.98 9.38
C ARG A 101 12.69 18.14 9.79
N ARG A 102 11.44 17.90 10.19
CA ARG A 102 10.58 18.97 10.68
C ARG A 102 10.63 19.01 12.20
N ARG A 103 10.69 20.23 12.79
CA ARG A 103 10.31 20.46 14.20
C ARG A 103 8.85 20.05 14.49
N ASN A 104 8.10 19.73 13.44
CA ASN A 104 6.73 19.28 13.51
C ASN A 104 6.69 17.83 14.03
N THR A 105 5.98 17.65 15.14
CA THR A 105 5.73 16.36 15.79
C THR A 105 4.57 15.61 15.18
N ASN A 106 3.98 16.10 14.07
CA ASN A 106 2.87 15.44 13.39
C ASN A 106 3.21 13.98 13.07
N VAL A 107 2.38 13.09 13.58
CA VAL A 107 2.44 11.65 13.35
C VAL A 107 1.28 11.31 12.42
N LEU A 108 1.58 10.71 11.28
CA LEU A 108 0.55 10.12 10.41
C LEU A 108 0.40 8.64 10.79
N LEU A 109 -0.83 8.23 11.08
CA LEU A 109 -1.15 6.82 11.29
C LEU A 109 -1.65 6.23 9.97
N VAL A 110 -0.95 5.20 9.48
CA VAL A 110 -1.24 4.55 8.20
C VAL A 110 -1.55 3.09 8.45
N ARG A 111 -2.65 2.61 7.90
CA ARG A 111 -2.98 1.18 7.88
C ARG A 111 -2.67 0.59 6.53
N ILE A 112 -1.90 -0.48 6.51
CA ILE A 112 -1.61 -1.25 5.30
C ILE A 112 -2.35 -2.58 5.39
N PHE A 113 -3.18 -2.85 4.39
CA PHE A 113 -3.92 -4.10 4.21
C PHE A 113 -3.27 -4.87 3.05
N CYS A 114 -2.61 -5.98 3.35
CA CYS A 114 -1.98 -6.82 2.34
C CYS A 114 -2.83 -8.05 2.08
N PHE A 115 -3.44 -8.16 0.90
CA PHE A 115 -4.18 -9.34 0.50
C PHE A 115 -3.21 -10.48 0.17
N THR A 116 -3.39 -11.62 0.82
CA THR A 116 -2.56 -12.82 0.66
C THR A 116 -3.31 -13.96 -0.02
N GLY A 117 -4.62 -13.80 -0.25
CA GLY A 117 -5.48 -14.83 -0.86
C GLY A 117 -5.52 -14.85 -2.38
N TRP A 118 -4.70 -14.05 -3.09
CA TRP A 118 -4.68 -14.05 -4.55
C TRP A 118 -3.91 -15.26 -5.07
N PRO A 119 -4.46 -16.06 -6.01
CA PRO A 119 -3.75 -17.21 -6.57
C PRO A 119 -2.64 -16.77 -7.53
N ASP A 120 -1.59 -17.58 -7.70
CA ASP A 120 -0.50 -17.31 -8.67
C ASP A 120 -1.02 -17.15 -10.11
N ARG A 121 -2.09 -17.88 -10.46
CA ARG A 121 -2.68 -17.86 -11.78
C ARG A 121 -4.19 -17.70 -11.71
N GLY A 122 -4.71 -16.80 -12.55
CA GLY A 122 -6.14 -16.54 -12.68
C GLY A 122 -6.69 -15.61 -11.60
N ILE A 123 -7.96 -15.81 -11.26
CA ILE A 123 -8.68 -15.02 -10.25
C ILE A 123 -9.11 -15.92 -9.09
N PRO A 124 -9.26 -15.38 -7.87
CA PRO A 124 -9.89 -16.11 -6.77
C PRO A 124 -11.26 -16.66 -7.20
N GLN A 125 -11.49 -17.96 -6.98
CA GLN A 125 -12.77 -18.60 -7.28
C GLN A 125 -13.86 -18.19 -6.29
N ASP A 126 -13.47 -17.91 -5.04
CA ASP A 126 -14.34 -17.41 -4.00
C ASP A 126 -14.08 -15.90 -3.82
N PRO A 127 -15.09 -15.03 -4.03
CA PRO A 127 -14.96 -13.60 -3.78
C PRO A 127 -15.02 -13.22 -2.29
N VAL A 128 -15.45 -14.13 -1.40
CA VAL A 128 -15.66 -13.85 0.03
C VAL A 128 -14.42 -13.24 0.70
N PRO A 129 -13.21 -13.78 0.55
CA PRO A 129 -12.00 -13.19 1.16
C PRO A 129 -11.74 -11.73 0.76
N LEU A 130 -11.96 -11.41 -0.52
CA LEU A 130 -11.79 -10.07 -1.04
C LEU A 130 -12.86 -9.12 -0.48
N LEU A 131 -14.11 -9.60 -0.39
CA LEU A 131 -15.22 -8.84 0.18
C LEU A 131 -15.01 -8.57 1.68
N GLU A 132 -14.49 -9.54 2.43
CA GLU A 132 -14.14 -9.38 3.84
C GLU A 132 -13.08 -8.30 4.04
N MET A 133 -11.98 -8.36 3.27
CA MET A 133 -10.94 -7.33 3.33
C MET A 133 -11.51 -5.95 2.94
N ARG A 134 -12.29 -5.86 1.86
CA ARG A 134 -12.93 -4.60 1.45
C ARG A 134 -13.81 -4.03 2.54
N ASN A 135 -14.64 -4.86 3.18
CA ASN A 135 -15.51 -4.43 4.27
C ASN A 135 -14.71 -3.97 5.50
N ARG A 136 -13.60 -4.66 5.80
CA ARG A 136 -12.65 -4.24 6.85
C ARG A 136 -12.03 -2.88 6.53
N VAL A 137 -11.49 -2.69 5.32
CA VAL A 137 -10.92 -1.42 4.84
C VAL A 137 -11.95 -0.29 4.99
N ARG A 138 -13.17 -0.48 4.48
CA ARG A 138 -14.24 0.53 4.57
C ARG A 138 -14.62 0.86 6.01
N LYS A 139 -14.76 -0.15 6.87
CA LYS A 139 -15.09 0.05 8.29
C LYS A 139 -13.99 0.83 9.00
N THR A 140 -12.73 0.52 8.73
CA THR A 140 -11.58 1.14 9.39
C THR A 140 -11.28 2.54 8.85
N HIS A 141 -11.50 2.76 7.55
CA HIS A 141 -11.41 4.08 6.92
C HIS A 141 -12.54 5.01 7.37
N GLY A 142 -13.75 4.47 7.55
CA GLY A 142 -14.87 5.19 8.18
C GLY A 142 -15.28 6.45 7.42
N THR A 143 -15.12 7.61 8.07
CA THR A 143 -15.45 8.92 7.51
C THR A 143 -14.21 9.76 7.19
N ASP A 144 -13.03 9.12 7.09
CA ASP A 144 -11.81 9.79 6.67
C ASP A 144 -12.01 10.43 5.28
N PRO A 145 -11.75 11.73 5.11
CA PRO A 145 -11.92 12.42 3.83
C PRO A 145 -10.75 12.22 2.87
N ASN A 146 -9.66 11.59 3.31
CA ASN A 146 -8.44 11.39 2.51
C ASN A 146 -8.56 10.14 1.62
N PRO A 147 -7.88 10.10 0.46
CA PRO A 147 -7.98 8.96 -0.45
C PRO A 147 -7.43 7.66 0.14
N ILE A 148 -8.00 6.54 -0.29
CA ILE A 148 -7.41 5.20 -0.09
C ILE A 148 -6.40 4.96 -1.22
N LEU A 149 -5.15 4.62 -0.87
CA LEU A 149 -4.16 4.17 -1.85
C LEU A 149 -4.38 2.69 -2.14
N VAL A 150 -4.48 2.31 -3.41
CA VAL A 150 -4.58 0.92 -3.86
C VAL A 150 -3.48 0.64 -4.87
N HIS A 151 -2.70 -0.41 -4.64
CA HIS A 151 -1.71 -0.88 -5.63
C HIS A 151 -1.64 -2.40 -5.66
N CYS A 152 -1.22 -2.96 -6.79
CA CYS A 152 -1.15 -4.41 -7.02
C CYS A 152 0.25 -4.80 -7.52
N GLU A 153 0.41 -5.13 -8.79
CA GLU A 153 1.71 -5.50 -9.36
C GLU A 153 2.40 -4.32 -10.03
N THR A 154 3.72 -4.44 -10.16
CA THR A 154 4.50 -3.62 -11.07
C THR A 154 4.27 -4.09 -12.50
N GLY A 155 3.97 -3.18 -13.43
CA GLY A 155 3.78 -3.50 -14.85
C GLY A 155 5.06 -3.90 -15.61
N GLN A 156 6.13 -4.29 -14.92
CA GLN A 156 7.40 -4.72 -15.52
C GLN A 156 7.55 -6.23 -15.40
N ALA A 157 7.24 -6.94 -16.49
CA ALA A 157 7.88 -8.21 -16.77
C ALA A 157 9.33 -7.91 -17.21
N GLY A 158 10.28 -7.91 -16.26
CA GLY A 158 11.72 -7.97 -16.54
C GLY A 158 12.21 -9.40 -16.33
N PRO A 159 13.11 -9.94 -17.18
CA PRO A 159 13.42 -11.37 -17.20
C PRO A 159 14.08 -11.82 -15.89
N PRO A 160 13.95 -13.11 -15.51
CA PRO A 160 14.77 -13.65 -14.44
C PRO A 160 16.23 -13.50 -14.86
N SER A 161 17.00 -12.73 -14.11
CA SER A 161 18.45 -12.74 -14.24
C SER A 161 18.91 -14.14 -13.82
N LEU A 162 19.01 -15.05 -14.79
CA LEU A 162 19.86 -16.22 -14.71
C LEU A 162 21.29 -15.70 -14.61
N SER A 163 21.79 -15.58 -13.39
CA SER A 163 23.23 -15.56 -13.16
C SER A 163 23.75 -17.00 -13.32
N LEU A 164 24.28 -17.27 -14.52
CA LEU A 164 25.40 -18.21 -14.70
C LEU A 164 26.71 -17.43 -14.47
#